data_AF-A0A6C9W2G9-F1
#
_entry.id   AF-A0A6C9W2G9-F1
#
_cell.length_a   1.000
_cell.length_b   1.000
_cell.length_c   1.000
_cell.angle_alpha   90.00
_cell.angle_beta   90.00
_cell.angle_gamma   90.00
#
_symmetry.space_group_name_H-M   'P 1'
#
loop_
_entity.id
_entity.type
_entity.pdbx_description
1 polymer ?
#
loop_
_entity_poly.entity_id
_entity_poly.type
_entity_poly.pdbx_seq_one_letter_code
_entity_poly.pdbx_strand_id
1 'polypeptide(L)'
;EDSDMSAEMYEWLISSADNQELLARAWLDGYEVEKEPLYYVQLIDHATGYLNVHYDNQKLVGSNDEASEYKTQFTESEIKAMNKGEAYWLLKEPVEEVEGEA
;
A
#
# COMPACT_ATOMS: atom_id res chain seq x y z
N GLU A 1 12.47 24.31 28.14
CA GLU A 1 11.57 23.15 28.05
C GLU A 1 11.92 22.45 26.75
N ASP A 2 12.58 21.30 26.85
CA ASP A 2 12.81 20.46 25.68
C ASP A 2 11.50 19.74 25.42
N SER A 3 10.72 20.28 24.48
CA SER A 3 9.57 19.57 23.94
C SER A 3 10.08 18.26 23.34
N ASP A 4 9.46 17.12 23.68
CA ASP A 4 9.71 15.83 23.01
C ASP A 4 9.32 15.85 21.51
N MET A 5 8.80 16.98 21.02
CA MET A 5 8.48 17.22 19.63
C MET A 5 9.75 17.52 18.82
N SER A 6 9.96 16.79 17.73
CA SER A 6 11.04 17.10 16.78
C SER A 6 10.87 18.52 16.21
N ALA A 7 11.99 19.16 15.88
CA ALA A 7 11.97 20.49 15.26
C ALA A 7 11.13 20.50 13.96
N GLU A 8 11.21 19.43 13.17
CA GLU A 8 10.42 19.26 11.95
C GLU A 8 8.91 19.21 12.22
N MET A 9 8.48 18.47 13.24
CA MET A 9 7.06 18.41 13.63
C MET A 9 6.58 19.76 14.16
N TYR A 10 7.41 20.45 14.94
CA TYR A 10 7.10 21.77 15.45
C TYR A 10 6.95 22.78 14.31
N GLU A 11 7.90 22.83 13.38
CA GLU A 11 7.84 23.69 12.19
C GLU A 11 6.61 23.39 11.33
N TRP A 12 6.31 22.11 11.07
CA TRP A 12 5.12 21.73 10.32
C TRP A 12 3.84 22.20 11.02
N LEU A 13 3.71 21.98 12.33
CA LEU A 13 2.51 22.35 13.10
C LEU A 13 2.25 23.86 13.11
N ILE A 14 3.29 24.69 13.17
CA ILE A 14 3.14 26.15 13.18
C ILE A 14 3.12 26.77 11.79
N SER A 15 3.45 26.01 10.74
CA SER A 15 3.55 26.54 9.38
C SER A 15 2.21 26.99 8.77
N SER A 16 1.08 26.43 9.23
CA SER A 16 -0.27 26.84 8.83
C SER A 16 -1.31 26.53 9.93
N ALA A 17 -2.37 27.33 9.98
CA ALA A 17 -3.55 27.02 10.78
C ALA A 17 -4.22 25.70 10.34
N ASP A 18 -4.13 25.36 9.04
CA ASP A 18 -4.70 24.13 8.48
C ASP A 18 -4.07 22.88 9.10
N ASN A 19 -2.76 22.90 9.41
CA ASN A 19 -2.07 21.78 10.03
C ASN A 19 -2.51 21.58 11.49
N GLN A 20 -2.80 22.67 12.18
CA GLN A 20 -3.32 22.64 13.55
C GLN A 20 -4.75 22.09 13.55
N GLU A 21 -5.58 22.52 12.60
CA GLU A 21 -6.92 21.97 12.40
C GLU A 21 -6.85 20.48 12.06
N LEU A 22 -5.98 20.07 11.14
CA LEU A 22 -5.79 18.66 10.76
C LEU A 22 -5.43 17.80 11.97
N LEU A 23 -4.46 18.23 12.78
CA LEU A 23 -4.07 17.51 14.00
C LEU A 23 -5.23 17.45 15.02
N ALA A 24 -5.95 18.57 15.21
CA ALA A 24 -7.08 18.61 16.13
C ALA A 24 -8.24 17.70 15.68
N ARG A 25 -8.53 17.65 14.37
CA ARG A 25 -9.56 16.77 13.79
C ARG A 25 -9.15 15.31 13.92
N ALA A 26 -7.90 14.97 13.61
CA ALA A 26 -7.34 13.64 13.84
C ALA A 26 -7.43 13.20 15.32
N TRP A 27 -7.22 14.13 16.26
CA TRP A 27 -7.34 13.84 17.70
C TRP A 27 -8.79 13.63 18.15
N LEU A 28 -9.74 14.41 17.62
CA LEU A 28 -11.14 14.36 18.03
C LEU A 28 -11.92 13.23 17.36
N ASP A 29 -11.71 13.05 16.06
CA ASP A 29 -12.50 12.15 15.22
C ASP A 29 -11.78 10.81 15.00
N GLY A 30 -10.52 10.70 15.42
CA GLY A 30 -9.61 9.63 15.02
C GLY A 30 -8.92 9.93 13.70
N TYR A 31 -7.82 9.22 13.42
CA TYR A 31 -7.11 9.30 12.15
C TYR A 31 -6.95 7.91 11.57
N GLU A 32 -7.54 7.70 10.39
CA GLU A 32 -7.27 6.51 9.58
C GLU A 32 -6.11 6.83 8.65
N VAL A 33 -5.05 6.04 8.74
CA VAL A 33 -3.93 6.14 7.80
C VAL A 33 -4.40 5.52 6.48
N GLU A 34 -4.48 6.32 5.42
CA GLU A 34 -4.70 5.80 4.07
C GLU A 34 -3.64 4.74 3.77
N LYS A 35 -4.09 3.51 3.52
CA LYS A 35 -3.19 2.42 3.17
C LYS A 35 -2.72 2.61 1.72
N GLU A 36 -1.48 2.23 1.45
CA GLU A 36 -0.98 2.22 0.08
C GLU A 36 -1.81 1.22 -0.75
N PRO A 37 -2.37 1.62 -1.92
CA PRO A 37 -3.17 0.72 -2.74
C PRO A 37 -2.40 -0.54 -3.14
N LEU A 38 -3.11 -1.66 -3.10
CA LEU A 38 -2.58 -2.96 -3.50
C LEU A 38 -3.13 -3.38 -4.87
N TYR A 39 -2.32 -4.15 -5.59
CA TYR A 39 -2.63 -4.62 -6.93
C TYR A 39 -2.28 -6.10 -7.10
N TYR A 40 -3.14 -6.82 -7.81
CA TYR A 40 -2.77 -8.06 -8.49
C TYR A 40 -2.09 -7.72 -9.83
N VAL A 41 -1.28 -8.64 -10.36
CA VAL A 41 -0.73 -8.55 -11.73
C VAL A 41 -1.22 -9.76 -12.52
N GLN A 42 -2.16 -9.55 -13.45
CA GLN A 42 -2.75 -10.62 -14.26
C GLN A 42 -1.95 -10.82 -15.55
N LEU A 43 -1.13 -11.87 -15.60
CA LEU A 43 -0.27 -12.17 -16.73
C LEU A 43 -1.01 -12.91 -17.86
N ILE A 44 -2.06 -13.65 -17.50
CA ILE A 44 -2.90 -14.44 -18.40
C ILE A 44 -4.36 -14.23 -17.97
N ASP A 45 -5.26 -14.00 -18.91
CA ASP A 45 -6.71 -13.93 -18.67
C ASP A 45 -7.27 -15.33 -18.32
N HIS A 46 -7.00 -15.76 -17.09
CA HIS A 46 -7.39 -17.03 -16.50
C HIS A 46 -7.37 -16.93 -14.98
N ALA A 47 -8.20 -17.73 -14.28
CA ALA A 47 -8.30 -17.73 -12.82
C ALA A 47 -6.97 -18.00 -12.09
N THR A 48 -6.04 -18.69 -12.75
CA THR A 48 -4.69 -19.00 -12.25
C THR A 48 -3.60 -18.25 -13.02
N GLY A 49 -3.92 -17.07 -13.55
CA GLY A 49 -3.06 -16.27 -14.41
C GLY A 49 -2.28 -15.16 -13.69
N TYR A 50 -2.24 -15.14 -12.36
CA TYR A 50 -1.70 -14.05 -11.56
C TYR A 50 -0.24 -14.28 -11.15
N LEU A 51 0.53 -13.19 -11.05
CA LEU A 51 1.89 -13.21 -10.53
C LEU A 51 1.88 -13.45 -9.02
N ASN A 52 2.56 -14.51 -8.58
CA ASN A 52 2.78 -14.82 -7.18
C ASN A 52 4.30 -14.82 -6.89
N VAL A 53 4.68 -14.31 -5.72
CA VAL A 53 6.07 -14.28 -5.25
C VAL A 53 6.19 -15.09 -3.97
N HIS A 54 6.98 -16.16 -4.01
CA HIS A 54 7.28 -16.97 -2.85
C HIS A 54 8.27 -16.26 -1.90
N TYR A 55 8.36 -16.68 -0.63
CA TYR A 55 9.23 -16.03 0.37
C TYR A 55 10.73 -16.05 0.01
N ASP A 56 11.16 -16.97 -0.85
CA ASP A 56 12.53 -17.04 -1.38
C ASP A 56 12.73 -16.20 -2.67
N ASN A 57 11.76 -15.34 -3.00
CA ASN A 57 11.70 -14.46 -4.18
C ASN A 57 11.50 -15.16 -5.54
N GLN A 58 11.20 -16.47 -5.55
CA GLN A 58 10.79 -17.14 -6.78
C GLN A 58 9.43 -16.63 -7.25
N LYS A 59 9.32 -16.38 -8.56
CA LYS A 59 8.11 -15.89 -9.22
C LYS A 59 7.42 -17.03 -9.93
N LEU A 60 6.11 -17.15 -9.78
CA LEU A 60 5.28 -18.13 -10.46
C LEU A 60 3.94 -17.53 -10.87
N VAL A 61 3.21 -18.29 -11.69
CA VAL A 61 1.86 -17.93 -12.13
C VAL A 61 0.85 -18.84 -11.44
N GLY A 62 -0.13 -18.27 -10.75
CA GLY A 62 -1.09 -18.98 -9.91
C GLY A 62 -2.42 -18.24 -9.75
N SER A 63 -3.29 -18.73 -8.86
CA SER A 63 -4.49 -17.95 -8.49
C SER A 63 -4.10 -16.74 -7.63
N ASN A 64 -5.01 -15.79 -7.55
CA ASN A 64 -4.88 -14.60 -6.70
C ASN A 64 -5.24 -14.87 -5.22
N ASP A 65 -5.62 -16.11 -4.88
CA ASP A 65 -5.91 -16.53 -3.51
C ASP A 65 -4.66 -16.32 -2.63
N GLU A 66 -4.83 -15.57 -1.55
CA GLU A 66 -3.75 -15.34 -0.61
C GLU A 66 -3.45 -16.64 0.14
N ALA A 67 -2.20 -17.10 0.03
CA ALA A 67 -1.68 -18.26 0.73
C ALA A 67 -0.44 -17.85 1.52
N SER A 68 -0.24 -18.39 2.72
CA SER A 68 0.86 -18.01 3.61
C SER A 68 2.27 -18.10 3.00
N GLU A 69 2.44 -18.89 1.95
CA GLU A 69 3.71 -19.12 1.26
C GLU A 69 3.96 -18.11 0.11
N TYR A 70 2.92 -17.42 -0.36
CA TYR A 70 2.96 -16.60 -1.56
C TYR A 70 2.35 -15.23 -1.32
N LYS A 71 3.11 -14.21 -1.70
CA LYS A 71 2.59 -12.85 -1.85
C LYS A 71 1.90 -12.74 -3.22
N THR A 72 0.63 -12.38 -3.24
CA THR A 72 -0.19 -12.22 -4.45
C THR A 72 -0.57 -10.77 -4.75
N GLN A 73 -0.49 -9.90 -3.73
CA GLN A 73 -0.82 -8.48 -3.80
C GLN A 73 0.44 -7.63 -3.62
N PHE A 74 0.59 -6.57 -4.40
CA PHE A 74 1.80 -5.73 -4.40
C PHE A 74 1.45 -4.26 -4.47
N THR A 75 2.31 -3.42 -3.90
CA THR A 75 2.22 -1.97 -4.11
C THR A 75 2.74 -1.57 -5.50
N GLU A 76 2.46 -0.35 -5.94
CA GLU A 76 3.02 0.19 -7.20
C GLU A 76 4.55 0.15 -7.19
N SER A 77 5.16 0.57 -6.07
CA SER A 77 6.61 0.61 -5.91
C SER A 77 7.23 -0.78 -6.00
N GLU A 78 6.60 -1.80 -5.40
CA GLU A 78 7.05 -3.18 -5.48
C GLU A 78 6.97 -3.75 -6.90
N ILE A 79 5.88 -3.51 -7.63
CA ILE A 79 5.72 -3.95 -9.02
C ILE A 79 6.80 -3.31 -9.90
N LYS A 80 6.97 -1.99 -9.80
CA LYS A 80 7.93 -1.24 -10.61
C LYS A 80 9.38 -1.59 -10.32
N ALA A 81 9.69 -2.02 -9.09
CA ALA A 81 11.03 -2.48 -8.72
C ALA A 81 11.43 -3.82 -9.36
N MET A 82 10.48 -4.59 -9.90
CA MET A 82 10.77 -5.87 -10.55
C MET A 82 11.49 -5.70 -11.89
N ASN A 83 12.20 -6.74 -12.34
CA ASN A 83 12.69 -6.79 -13.72
C ASN A 83 11.49 -6.74 -14.68
N LYS A 84 11.46 -5.75 -15.58
CA LYS A 84 10.30 -5.41 -16.42
C LYS A 84 9.06 -4.94 -15.62
N GLY A 85 9.26 -4.35 -14.45
CA GLY A 85 8.19 -3.86 -13.57
C GLY A 85 7.20 -2.92 -14.25
N GLU A 86 7.68 -2.01 -15.10
CA GLU A 86 6.80 -1.13 -15.90
C GLU A 86 5.84 -1.90 -16.81
N ALA A 87 6.25 -3.07 -17.32
CA ALA A 87 5.36 -3.92 -18.13
C ALA A 87 4.32 -4.64 -17.25
N TYR A 88 4.70 -5.09 -16.05
CA TYR A 88 3.76 -5.66 -15.08
C TYR A 88 2.74 -4.63 -14.60
N TRP A 89 3.15 -3.37 -14.47
CA TRP A 89 2.26 -2.28 -14.08
C TRP A 89 1.11 -2.01 -15.09
N LEU A 90 1.31 -2.36 -16.36
CA LEU A 90 0.26 -2.27 -17.38
C LEU A 90 -0.81 -3.36 -17.22
N LEU A 91 -0.49 -4.43 -16.48
CA LEU A 91 -1.33 -5.61 -16.24
C LEU A 91 -1.90 -5.64 -14.82
N LYS A 92 -1.87 -4.50 -14.13
CA LYS A 92 -2.36 -4.39 -12.76
C LYS A 92 -3.89 -4.50 -12.71
N GLU A 93 -4.39 -5.16 -11.68
CA GLU A 93 -5.78 -5.11 -11.27
C GLU A 93 -5.84 -4.62 -9.82
N PRO A 94 -6.65 -3.61 -9.49
CA PRO A 94 -6.76 -3.12 -8.12
C PRO A 94 -7.33 -4.20 -7.21
N VAL A 95 -6.77 -4.33 -6.01
CA VAL A 95 -7.40 -5.10 -4.93
C VAL A 95 -8.49 -4.21 -4.35
N GLU A 96 -9.75 -4.65 -4.41
CA GLU A 96 -10.83 -3.95 -3.70
C GLU A 96 -10.57 -4.07 -2.20
N GLU A 97 -10.49 -2.93 -1.52
CA GLU A 97 -10.51 -2.92 -0.07
C GLU A 97 -11.88 -3.45 0.36
N VAL A 98 -11.90 -4.63 0.97
CA VAL A 98 -13.08 -5.08 1.71
C VAL A 98 -13.27 -4.07 2.84
N GLU A 99 -14.26 -3.19 2.71
CA GLU A 99 -14.68 -2.28 3.77
C GLU A 99 -14.86 -3.13 5.03
N GLY A 100 -13.93 -2.99 5.97
CA GLY A 100 -13.98 -3.72 7.23
C GLY A 100 -15.24 -3.31 7.97
N GLU A 101 -16.09 -4.29 8.31
CA GLU A 101 -17.13 -4.14 9.32
C GLU A 101 -16.47 -3.57 10.60
N ALA A 102 -16.84 -2.34 10.94
CA ALA A 102 -16.54 -1.72 12.22
C ALA A 102 -17.49 -2.24 13.32
#